data_AF-A0A8T4GHU2-F1
#
_entry.id   AF-A0A8T4GHU2-F1
#
_cell.length_a   1.000
_cell.length_b   1.000
_cell.length_c   1.000
_cell.angle_alpha   90.00
_cell.angle_beta   90.00
_cell.angle_gamma   90.00
#
_symmetry.space_group_name_H-M   'P 1'
#
loop_
_entity.id
_entity.type
_entity.pdbx_description
1 polymer ?
#
loop_
_entity_poly.entity_id
_entity_poly.type
_entity_poly.pdbx_seq_one_letter_code
_entity_poly.pdbx_strand_id
1 'polypeptide(L)'
;MLPSTGLGVDASGRLIQESVEPPEKRGNFVIETLVWHGFHDSPGLLDALLRGKTSTLDSYATERDAICPLCPRFTNYYHWLIETVPKLRYARAYETAFDVDVTYLVPSDAPLWLDRTLELLGVSDSTVERATSPVYRTDRLLIPSFPDLKPRNYRWIREDVLANASPDREAIGAGNNVYISRATAIERRVVNEADVVETLSEYGFESYRLEEHTVAENVMLFNEAEVIVGPHGAGLADIVFCDEATVIELFGSKIKDPYEQLAETLGVEYHSLECTPRSTDLEVDTARLAELVG
;
A
#
# COMPACT_ATOMS: atom_id res chain seq x y z
N MET A 1 -6.17 13.00 5.53
CA MET A 1 -6.05 12.67 4.09
C MET A 1 -7.36 11.98 3.74
N LEU A 2 -8.06 12.48 2.73
CA LEU A 2 -9.38 12.02 2.36
C LEU A 2 -9.29 10.83 1.40
N PRO A 3 -10.30 9.95 1.34
CA PRO A 3 -10.32 8.86 0.38
C PRO A 3 -10.29 9.41 -1.04
N SER A 4 -9.39 8.90 -1.86
CA SER A 4 -9.37 9.15 -3.31
C SER A 4 -10.41 8.32 -4.06
N THR A 5 -11.01 7.32 -3.41
CA THR A 5 -12.26 6.70 -3.83
C THR A 5 -13.43 7.63 -3.46
N GLY A 6 -14.06 8.30 -4.43
CA GLY A 6 -15.25 9.13 -4.16
C GLY A 6 -16.44 8.34 -3.57
N LEU A 7 -17.56 9.03 -3.31
CA LEU A 7 -18.79 8.40 -2.82
C LEU A 7 -19.57 7.73 -3.96
N GLY A 8 -19.88 6.44 -3.77
CA GLY A 8 -20.77 5.68 -4.63
C GLY A 8 -22.23 6.02 -4.31
N VAL A 9 -23.04 6.16 -5.35
CA VAL A 9 -24.49 6.40 -5.24
C VAL A 9 -25.20 5.49 -6.22
N ASP A 10 -26.26 4.81 -5.78
CA ASP A 10 -27.09 4.02 -6.69
C ASP A 10 -28.05 4.90 -7.52
N ALA A 11 -28.71 4.32 -8.52
CA ALA A 11 -29.63 5.04 -9.40
C ALA A 11 -30.81 5.72 -8.68
N SER A 12 -31.12 5.32 -7.44
CA SER A 12 -32.16 5.95 -6.61
C SER A 12 -31.64 7.14 -5.78
N GLY A 13 -30.35 7.45 -5.89
CA GLY A 13 -29.71 8.51 -5.11
C GLY A 13 -29.26 8.06 -3.72
N ARG A 14 -29.28 6.76 -3.41
CA ARG A 14 -28.85 6.24 -2.11
C ARG A 14 -27.34 6.03 -2.08
N LEU A 15 -26.70 6.54 -1.03
CA LEU A 15 -25.26 6.39 -0.80
C LEU A 15 -24.87 4.93 -0.54
N ILE A 16 -23.79 4.50 -1.17
CA ILE A 16 -23.14 3.19 -0.96
C ILE A 16 -21.90 3.45 -0.10
N GLN A 17 -22.03 3.27 1.21
CA GLN A 17 -20.99 3.66 2.18
C GLN A 17 -19.71 2.82 2.04
N GLU A 18 -19.85 1.59 1.54
CA GLU A 18 -18.77 0.67 1.24
C GLU A 18 -17.77 1.20 0.21
N SER A 19 -18.17 2.19 -0.61
CA SER A 19 -17.31 2.73 -1.66
C SER A 19 -16.13 3.53 -1.12
N VAL A 20 -16.15 3.93 0.15
CA VAL A 20 -15.13 4.80 0.76
C VAL A 20 -14.29 4.12 1.85
N GLU A 21 -14.78 3.08 2.56
CA GLU A 21 -13.97 2.38 3.58
C GLU A 21 -14.55 1.05 4.13
N PRO A 22 -13.74 0.28 4.90
CA PRO A 22 -14.18 -0.90 5.64
C PRO A 22 -15.25 -0.61 6.71
N PRO A 23 -16.07 -1.62 7.09
CA PRO A 23 -17.26 -1.50 7.96
C PRO A 23 -17.15 -0.62 9.20
N GLU A 24 -16.01 -0.68 9.90
CA GLU A 24 -15.91 -0.14 11.26
C GLU A 24 -15.76 1.38 11.33
N LYS A 25 -15.42 2.03 10.19
CA LYS A 25 -15.18 3.47 10.12
C LYS A 25 -16.06 4.20 9.09
N ARG A 26 -16.95 3.49 8.39
CA ARG A 26 -17.75 3.98 7.24
C ARG A 26 -18.44 5.32 7.48
N GLY A 27 -19.01 5.54 8.67
CA GLY A 27 -19.78 6.75 8.96
C GLY A 27 -18.96 8.05 8.92
N ASN A 28 -17.74 8.04 9.43
CA ASN A 28 -16.90 9.25 9.48
C ASN A 28 -16.42 9.64 8.08
N PHE A 29 -16.07 8.66 7.25
CA PHE A 29 -15.55 8.92 5.90
C PHE A 29 -16.60 9.42 4.94
N VAL A 30 -17.84 8.94 5.06
CA VAL A 30 -18.94 9.51 4.28
C VAL A 30 -19.08 11.01 4.55
N ILE A 31 -19.01 11.43 5.82
CA ILE A 31 -19.07 12.85 6.19
C ILE A 31 -17.86 13.62 5.68
N GLU A 32 -16.65 13.10 5.88
CA GLU A 32 -15.42 13.73 5.42
C GLU A 32 -15.42 13.92 3.89
N THR A 33 -15.82 12.91 3.11
CA THR A 33 -15.90 12.99 1.65
C THR A 33 -17.01 13.95 1.19
N LEU A 34 -18.17 13.98 1.85
CA LEU A 34 -19.22 14.98 1.57
C LEU A 34 -18.72 16.40 1.81
N VAL A 35 -18.02 16.64 2.93
CA VAL A 35 -17.43 17.95 3.23
C VAL A 35 -16.42 18.33 2.14
N TRP A 36 -15.55 17.42 1.74
CA TRP A 36 -14.57 17.68 0.68
C TRP A 36 -15.21 18.11 -0.63
N HIS A 37 -16.19 17.34 -1.13
CA HIS A 37 -16.92 17.69 -2.36
C HIS A 37 -17.61 19.06 -2.26
N GLY A 38 -18.04 19.47 -1.07
CA GLY A 38 -18.63 20.79 -0.82
C GLY A 38 -17.66 21.96 -0.95
N PHE A 39 -16.36 21.75 -0.68
CA PHE A 39 -15.35 22.81 -0.65
C PHE A 39 -14.41 22.81 -1.86
N HIS A 40 -14.09 21.64 -2.40
CA HIS A 40 -13.05 21.48 -3.42
C HIS A 40 -13.58 21.20 -4.82
N ASP A 41 -14.79 20.67 -4.93
CA ASP A 41 -15.44 20.48 -6.21
C ASP A 41 -16.51 21.57 -6.43
N SER A 42 -17.67 21.19 -6.97
CA SER A 42 -18.78 22.11 -7.20
C SER A 42 -19.82 22.00 -6.08
N PRO A 43 -20.33 23.13 -5.54
CA PRO A 43 -21.51 23.12 -4.67
C PRO A 43 -22.72 22.38 -5.28
N GLY A 44 -22.80 22.34 -6.61
CA GLY A 44 -23.84 21.59 -7.33
C GLY A 44 -23.70 20.07 -7.22
N LEU A 45 -22.47 19.55 -7.11
CA LEU A 45 -22.22 18.12 -6.88
C LEU A 45 -22.64 17.72 -5.47
N LEU A 46 -22.32 18.53 -4.47
CA LEU A 46 -22.78 18.29 -3.10
C LEU A 46 -24.32 18.36 -2.99
N ASP A 47 -24.97 19.37 -3.60
CA ASP A 47 -26.46 19.43 -3.63
C ASP A 47 -27.05 18.19 -4.31
N ALA A 48 -26.45 17.74 -5.40
CA ALA A 48 -26.90 16.57 -6.14
C ALA A 48 -26.76 15.29 -5.31
N LEU A 49 -25.62 15.08 -4.64
CA LEU A 49 -25.39 13.95 -3.73
C LEU A 49 -26.38 13.94 -2.56
N LEU A 50 -26.56 15.08 -1.87
CA LEU A 50 -27.44 15.17 -0.70
C LEU A 50 -28.92 15.00 -1.05
N ARG A 51 -29.34 15.40 -2.25
CA ARG A 51 -30.73 15.27 -2.71
C ARG A 51 -30.99 14.02 -3.56
N GLY A 52 -29.98 13.20 -3.81
CA GLY A 52 -30.09 12.04 -4.69
C GLY A 52 -30.43 12.40 -6.15
N LYS A 53 -30.06 13.60 -6.63
CA LYS A 53 -30.33 14.05 -8.01
C LYS A 53 -29.28 13.49 -8.97
N THR A 54 -29.37 12.19 -9.28
CA THR A 54 -28.45 11.49 -10.17
C THR A 54 -28.34 12.12 -11.56
N SER A 55 -29.42 12.67 -12.11
CA SER A 55 -29.40 13.37 -13.41
C SER A 55 -28.42 14.55 -13.47
N THR A 56 -28.19 15.23 -12.34
CA THR A 56 -27.20 16.31 -12.26
C THR A 56 -25.79 15.74 -12.25
N LEU A 57 -25.55 14.63 -11.53
CA LEU A 57 -24.27 13.93 -11.53
C LEU A 57 -23.93 13.41 -12.93
N ASP A 58 -24.91 12.86 -13.64
CA ASP A 58 -24.75 12.32 -15.00
C ASP A 58 -24.26 13.36 -16.01
N SER A 59 -24.59 14.64 -15.81
CA SER A 59 -24.14 15.71 -16.70
C SER A 59 -22.63 16.01 -16.62
N TYR A 60 -21.96 15.53 -15.57
CA TYR A 60 -20.51 15.62 -15.36
C TYR A 60 -19.79 14.28 -15.55
N ALA A 61 -20.53 13.22 -15.88
CA ALA A 61 -20.02 11.87 -15.73
C ALA A 61 -19.13 11.42 -16.90
N THR A 62 -18.03 10.76 -16.55
CA THR A 62 -17.32 9.86 -17.46
C THR A 62 -17.97 8.48 -17.40
N GLU A 63 -18.34 7.94 -18.56
CA GLU A 63 -19.05 6.66 -18.64
C GLU A 63 -18.09 5.47 -18.76
N ARG A 64 -18.34 4.42 -17.97
CA ARG A 64 -17.66 3.12 -18.06
C ARG A 64 -18.64 1.99 -17.77
N ASP A 65 -18.53 0.87 -18.46
CA ASP A 65 -19.42 -0.28 -18.22
C ASP A 65 -19.25 -0.82 -16.79
N ALA A 66 -18.03 -1.25 -16.43
CA ALA A 66 -17.69 -1.73 -15.10
C ALA A 66 -16.46 -1.01 -14.53
N ILE A 67 -16.56 -0.55 -13.28
CA ILE A 67 -15.45 0.11 -12.56
C ILE A 67 -15.17 -0.61 -11.24
N CYS A 68 -13.89 -0.82 -10.94
CA CYS A 68 -13.40 -1.18 -9.61
C CYS A 68 -12.46 -0.08 -9.09
N PRO A 69 -12.87 0.69 -8.07
CA PRO A 69 -11.98 1.64 -7.41
C PRO A 69 -10.83 0.92 -6.69
N LEU A 70 -9.62 1.08 -7.19
CA LEU A 70 -8.37 0.64 -6.58
C LEU A 70 -7.61 1.85 -6.03
N CYS A 71 -8.24 2.60 -5.12
CA CYS A 71 -7.57 3.69 -4.43
C CYS A 71 -7.31 3.33 -2.97
N PRO A 72 -6.06 3.45 -2.48
CA PRO A 72 -5.76 3.25 -1.08
C PRO A 72 -6.31 4.41 -0.25
N ARG A 73 -6.63 4.13 1.02
CA ARG A 73 -7.09 5.15 1.97
C ARG A 73 -6.10 6.32 2.11
N PHE A 74 -4.82 5.97 2.15
CA PHE A 74 -3.71 6.91 2.14
C PHE A 74 -2.82 6.56 0.96
N THR A 75 -2.39 7.56 0.19
CA THR A 75 -1.39 7.36 -0.87
C THR A 75 -0.04 7.05 -0.24
N ASN A 76 0.11 5.80 0.18
CA ASN A 76 1.22 5.26 0.93
C ASN A 76 1.43 3.80 0.51
N TYR A 77 2.69 3.41 0.39
CA TYR A 77 3.07 2.12 -0.19
C TYR A 77 2.49 0.91 0.58
N TYR A 78 2.43 0.95 1.92
CA TYR A 78 1.81 -0.12 2.71
C TYR A 78 0.32 -0.28 2.40
N HIS A 79 -0.44 0.81 2.44
CA HIS A 79 -1.89 0.78 2.18
C HIS A 79 -2.20 0.38 0.73
N TRP A 80 -1.28 0.67 -0.19
CA TRP A 80 -1.36 0.14 -1.54
C TRP A 80 -1.14 -1.37 -1.57
N LEU A 81 0.06 -1.83 -1.21
CA LEU A 81 0.50 -3.21 -1.41
C LEU A 81 -0.26 -4.21 -0.53
N ILE A 82 -0.56 -3.85 0.72
CA ILE A 82 -1.12 -4.78 1.71
C ILE A 82 -2.65 -4.74 1.76
N GLU A 83 -3.27 -3.58 1.44
CA GLU A 83 -4.72 -3.38 1.60
C GLU A 83 -5.47 -3.16 0.28
N THR A 84 -4.79 -2.69 -0.77
CA THR A 84 -5.43 -2.33 -2.05
C THR A 84 -5.14 -3.36 -3.14
N VAL A 85 -3.86 -3.70 -3.37
CA VAL A 85 -3.45 -4.70 -4.37
C VAL A 85 -4.16 -6.04 -4.19
N PRO A 86 -4.36 -6.60 -2.98
CA PRO A 86 -5.08 -7.86 -2.84
C PRO A 86 -6.51 -7.85 -3.40
N LYS A 87 -7.12 -6.67 -3.55
CA LYS A 87 -8.46 -6.52 -4.13
C LYS A 87 -8.50 -6.89 -5.62
N LEU A 88 -7.38 -6.80 -6.34
CA LEU A 88 -7.25 -7.26 -7.72
C LEU A 88 -7.65 -8.74 -7.86
N ARG A 89 -7.34 -9.59 -6.87
CA ARG A 89 -7.74 -10.99 -6.88
C ARG A 89 -9.26 -11.17 -6.93
N TYR A 90 -10.01 -10.32 -6.22
CA TYR A 90 -11.48 -10.33 -6.25
C TYR A 90 -12.02 -9.79 -7.57
N ALA A 91 -11.40 -8.73 -8.10
CA ALA A 91 -11.80 -8.16 -9.38
C ALA A 91 -11.56 -9.15 -10.53
N ARG A 92 -10.38 -9.77 -10.62
CA ARG A 92 -10.07 -10.82 -11.60
C ARG A 92 -11.03 -12.00 -11.55
N ALA A 93 -11.39 -12.43 -10.33
CA ALA A 93 -12.39 -13.48 -10.15
C ALA A 93 -13.77 -13.06 -10.67
N TYR A 94 -14.16 -11.80 -10.49
CA TYR A 94 -15.40 -11.24 -11.03
C TYR A 94 -15.36 -11.12 -12.56
N GLU A 95 -14.28 -10.58 -13.13
CA GLU A 95 -14.06 -10.49 -14.59
C GLU A 95 -14.24 -11.87 -15.24
N THR A 96 -13.60 -12.89 -14.67
CA THR A 96 -13.69 -14.28 -15.16
C THR A 96 -15.10 -14.86 -15.01
N ALA A 97 -15.74 -14.65 -13.86
CA ALA A 97 -17.04 -15.26 -13.58
C ALA A 97 -18.19 -14.67 -14.41
N PHE A 98 -18.07 -13.40 -14.79
CA PHE A 98 -19.12 -12.66 -15.48
C PHE A 98 -18.79 -12.26 -16.91
N ASP A 99 -17.59 -12.58 -17.40
CA ASP A 99 -17.08 -12.23 -18.74
C ASP A 99 -17.20 -10.72 -19.01
N VAL A 100 -16.55 -9.93 -18.14
CA VAL A 100 -16.59 -8.45 -18.18
C VAL A 100 -15.17 -7.90 -18.03
N ASP A 101 -14.84 -6.93 -18.86
CA ASP A 101 -13.63 -6.12 -18.70
C ASP A 101 -13.86 -5.03 -17.65
N VAL A 102 -13.14 -5.07 -16.53
CA VAL A 102 -13.27 -4.07 -15.47
C VAL A 102 -12.24 -2.96 -15.65
N THR A 103 -12.69 -1.71 -15.56
CA THR A 103 -11.79 -0.56 -15.47
C THR A 103 -11.32 -0.39 -14.03
N TYR A 104 -10.01 -0.49 -13.81
CA TYR A 104 -9.35 -0.22 -12.53
C TYR A 104 -9.12 1.27 -12.36
N LEU A 105 -9.92 1.89 -11.49
CA LEU A 105 -9.81 3.33 -11.23
C LEU A 105 -8.80 3.56 -10.11
N VAL A 106 -7.71 4.26 -10.40
CA VAL A 106 -6.60 4.55 -9.46
C VAL A 106 -6.49 6.06 -9.19
N PRO A 107 -5.82 6.50 -8.11
CA PRO A 107 -5.70 7.93 -7.78
C PRO A 107 -5.15 8.76 -8.94
N SER A 108 -5.63 10.00 -9.10
CA SER A 108 -5.17 10.91 -10.16
C SER A 108 -3.69 11.27 -10.03
N ASP A 109 -3.19 11.35 -8.80
CA ASP A 109 -1.82 11.66 -8.42
C ASP A 109 -1.05 10.39 -8.01
N ALA A 110 -1.44 9.24 -8.56
CA ALA A 110 -0.81 7.96 -8.27
C ALA A 110 0.73 8.03 -8.49
N PRO A 111 1.52 7.61 -7.48
CA PRO A 111 2.97 7.60 -7.58
C PRO A 111 3.47 6.47 -8.48
N LEU A 112 4.69 6.62 -9.00
CA LEU A 112 5.29 5.67 -9.96
C LEU A 112 5.35 4.23 -9.47
N TRP A 113 5.55 4.01 -8.16
CA TRP A 113 5.57 2.66 -7.60
C TRP A 113 4.22 1.95 -7.74
N LEU A 114 3.11 2.68 -7.81
CA LEU A 114 1.77 2.12 -7.98
C LEU A 114 1.65 1.50 -9.37
N ASP A 115 2.01 2.27 -10.39
CA ASP A 115 1.98 1.82 -11.79
C ASP A 115 2.92 0.65 -11.99
N ARG A 116 4.15 0.75 -11.45
CA ARG A 116 5.13 -0.32 -11.56
C ARG A 116 4.65 -1.60 -10.88
N THR A 117 3.92 -1.49 -9.77
CA THR A 117 3.29 -2.66 -9.13
C THR A 117 2.22 -3.28 -10.03
N LEU A 118 1.35 -2.47 -10.65
CA LEU A 118 0.31 -2.98 -11.57
C LEU A 118 0.92 -3.65 -12.81
N GLU A 119 1.96 -3.06 -13.38
CA GLU A 119 2.70 -3.63 -14.51
C GLU A 119 3.31 -4.99 -14.14
N LEU A 120 3.98 -5.09 -12.99
CA LEU A 120 4.57 -6.35 -12.49
C LEU A 120 3.51 -7.41 -12.17
N LEU A 121 2.28 -7.00 -11.85
CA LEU A 121 1.16 -7.92 -11.69
C LEU A 121 0.52 -8.32 -13.03
N GLY A 122 1.00 -7.79 -14.16
CA GLY A 122 0.43 -8.05 -15.49
C GLY A 122 -0.92 -7.38 -15.73
N VAL A 123 -1.24 -6.30 -14.99
CA VAL A 123 -2.42 -5.48 -15.27
C VAL A 123 -2.15 -4.62 -16.50
N SER A 124 -3.02 -4.70 -17.50
CA SER A 124 -2.83 -3.94 -18.74
C SER A 124 -3.15 -2.46 -18.55
N ASP A 125 -2.28 -1.59 -19.05
CA ASP A 125 -2.50 -0.13 -19.05
C ASP A 125 -3.85 0.29 -19.64
N SER A 126 -4.40 -0.48 -20.60
CA SER A 126 -5.71 -0.17 -21.19
C SER A 126 -6.89 -0.36 -20.23
N THR A 127 -6.68 -1.12 -19.15
CA THR A 127 -7.69 -1.36 -18.11
C THR A 127 -7.55 -0.41 -16.93
N VAL A 128 -6.47 0.37 -16.85
CA VAL A 128 -6.18 1.27 -15.72
C VAL A 128 -6.55 2.70 -16.11
N GLU A 129 -7.32 3.37 -15.25
CA GLU A 129 -7.71 4.76 -15.45
C GLU A 129 -7.39 5.62 -14.24
N ARG A 130 -6.84 6.81 -14.49
CA ARG A 130 -6.65 7.85 -13.47
C ARG A 130 -7.97 8.51 -13.12
N ALA A 131 -8.29 8.58 -11.83
CA ALA A 131 -9.48 9.24 -11.28
C ALA A 131 -9.47 10.78 -11.43
N THR A 132 -9.49 11.27 -12.68
CA THR A 132 -9.39 12.71 -13.01
C THR A 132 -10.75 13.38 -13.22
N SER A 133 -11.80 12.60 -13.54
CA SER A 133 -13.17 13.09 -13.62
C SER A 133 -13.82 13.23 -12.24
N PRO A 134 -14.64 14.27 -12.00
CA PRO A 134 -15.36 14.44 -10.72
C PRO A 134 -16.48 13.42 -10.52
N VAL A 135 -17.02 12.83 -11.59
CA VAL A 135 -18.09 11.83 -11.52
C VAL A 135 -17.82 10.72 -12.53
N TYR A 136 -17.99 9.48 -12.10
CA TYR A 136 -18.03 8.31 -12.99
C TYR A 136 -19.41 7.70 -12.95
N ARG A 137 -19.99 7.44 -14.12
CA ARG A 137 -21.24 6.68 -14.25
C ARG A 137 -20.90 5.28 -14.75
N THR A 138 -21.42 4.29 -14.05
CA THR A 138 -21.19 2.88 -14.38
C THR A 138 -22.42 2.04 -14.16
N ASP A 139 -22.61 1.04 -15.02
CA ASP A 139 -23.67 0.04 -14.88
C ASP A 139 -23.28 -0.99 -13.81
N ARG A 140 -21.97 -1.20 -13.59
CA ARG A 140 -21.42 -2.17 -12.64
C ARG A 140 -20.32 -1.55 -11.78
N LEU A 141 -20.69 -1.08 -10.60
CA LEU A 141 -19.73 -0.67 -9.58
C LEU A 141 -19.27 -1.87 -8.76
N LEU A 142 -18.02 -2.28 -8.93
CA LEU A 142 -17.41 -3.35 -8.16
C LEU A 142 -16.70 -2.76 -6.93
N ILE A 143 -17.15 -3.15 -5.73
CA ILE A 143 -16.55 -2.72 -4.46
C ILE A 143 -16.03 -3.97 -3.75
N PRO A 144 -14.76 -4.34 -3.96
CA PRO A 144 -14.17 -5.45 -3.25
C PRO A 144 -14.19 -5.20 -1.75
N SER A 145 -14.51 -6.25 -0.98
CA SER A 145 -14.38 -6.20 0.48
C SER A 145 -12.92 -5.93 0.86
N PHE A 146 -12.71 -5.31 2.04
CA PHE A 146 -11.37 -5.16 2.59
C PHE A 146 -10.72 -6.54 2.74
N PRO A 147 -9.48 -6.73 2.25
CA PRO A 147 -8.85 -8.05 2.27
C PRO A 147 -8.56 -8.49 3.71
N ASP A 148 -8.78 -9.76 3.98
CA ASP A 148 -8.34 -10.38 5.22
C ASP A 148 -6.84 -10.69 5.19
N LEU A 149 -6.17 -10.64 6.34
CA LEU A 149 -4.78 -11.07 6.47
C LEU A 149 -4.72 -12.61 6.38
N LYS A 150 -4.64 -13.11 5.15
CA LYS A 150 -4.53 -14.54 4.84
C LYS A 150 -3.50 -14.76 3.74
N PRO A 151 -2.71 -15.85 3.80
CA PRO A 151 -1.65 -16.10 2.83
C PRO A 151 -2.11 -16.05 1.37
N ARG A 152 -3.32 -16.54 1.08
CA ARG A 152 -3.89 -16.56 -0.29
C ARG A 152 -4.03 -15.18 -0.94
N ASN A 153 -4.06 -14.11 -0.15
CA ASN A 153 -4.18 -12.74 -0.65
C ASN A 153 -2.83 -12.15 -1.05
N TYR A 154 -1.73 -12.79 -0.67
CA TYR A 154 -0.36 -12.30 -0.84
C TYR A 154 0.53 -13.22 -1.69
N ARG A 155 0.34 -14.54 -1.63
CA ARG A 155 1.15 -15.50 -2.42
C ARG A 155 1.15 -15.21 -3.91
N TRP A 156 -0.03 -14.95 -4.48
CA TRP A 156 -0.16 -14.62 -5.90
C TRP A 156 0.54 -13.29 -6.26
N ILE A 157 0.56 -12.32 -5.33
CA ILE A 157 1.27 -11.04 -5.52
C ILE A 157 2.77 -11.34 -5.63
N ARG A 158 3.31 -12.10 -4.68
CA ARG A 158 4.72 -12.50 -4.69
C ARG A 158 5.07 -13.26 -5.96
N GLU A 159 4.29 -14.28 -6.31
CA GLU A 159 4.49 -15.12 -7.50
C GLU A 159 4.49 -14.30 -8.80
N ASP A 160 3.44 -13.51 -9.05
CA ASP A 160 3.31 -12.70 -10.28
C ASP A 160 4.41 -11.63 -10.36
N VAL A 161 4.66 -10.92 -9.25
CA VAL A 161 5.65 -9.83 -9.23
C VAL A 161 7.06 -10.37 -9.43
N LEU A 162 7.45 -11.47 -8.77
CA LEU A 162 8.77 -12.08 -8.95
C LEU A 162 8.94 -12.64 -10.37
N ALA A 163 7.90 -13.26 -10.93
CA ALA A 163 7.95 -13.81 -12.29
C ALA A 163 8.16 -12.72 -13.36
N ASN A 164 7.65 -11.51 -13.11
CA ASN A 164 7.74 -10.37 -14.03
C ASN A 164 8.85 -9.37 -13.66
N ALA A 165 9.53 -9.56 -12.52
CA ALA A 165 10.61 -8.67 -12.10
C ALA A 165 11.82 -8.81 -13.03
N SER A 166 12.41 -7.68 -13.42
CA SER A 166 13.66 -7.62 -14.18
C SER A 166 14.57 -6.58 -13.51
N PRO A 167 15.20 -6.95 -12.37
CA PRO A 167 16.04 -6.02 -11.61
C PRO A 167 17.38 -5.73 -12.33
N ASP A 168 17.97 -4.58 -12.05
CA ASP A 168 19.42 -4.42 -12.19
C ASP A 168 20.10 -5.09 -10.99
N ARG A 169 20.76 -6.23 -11.25
CA ARG A 169 21.44 -7.00 -10.19
C ARG A 169 22.64 -6.27 -9.61
N GLU A 170 23.29 -5.41 -10.38
CA GLU A 170 24.43 -4.64 -9.88
C GLU A 170 23.98 -3.55 -8.89
N ALA A 171 22.76 -3.03 -9.06
CA ALA A 171 22.18 -2.01 -8.19
C ALA A 171 21.78 -2.52 -6.79
N ILE A 172 21.48 -3.82 -6.65
CA ILE A 172 21.02 -4.42 -5.39
C ILE A 172 22.20 -4.71 -4.43
N GLY A 173 23.42 -4.90 -4.95
CA GLY A 173 24.56 -5.37 -4.15
C GLY A 173 24.59 -6.89 -4.00
N ALA A 174 25.46 -7.38 -3.11
CA ALA A 174 25.74 -8.82 -2.98
C ALA A 174 25.41 -9.41 -1.60
N GLY A 175 25.06 -8.58 -0.61
CA GLY A 175 24.70 -8.99 0.73
C GLY A 175 23.25 -9.41 0.88
N ASN A 176 23.02 -10.48 1.65
CA ASN A 176 21.68 -10.96 2.01
C ASN A 176 21.20 -10.36 3.36
N ASN A 177 22.06 -9.67 4.10
CA ASN A 177 21.68 -8.99 5.34
C ASN A 177 21.42 -7.51 5.04
N VAL A 178 20.21 -7.07 5.30
CA VAL A 178 19.66 -5.81 4.78
C VAL A 178 19.28 -4.90 5.94
N TYR A 179 19.87 -3.72 6.00
CA TYR A 179 19.40 -2.63 6.86
C TYR A 179 18.63 -1.61 6.03
N ILE A 180 17.37 -1.38 6.36
CA ILE A 180 16.50 -0.40 5.70
C ILE A 180 16.65 0.95 6.41
N SER A 181 17.43 1.85 5.81
CA SER A 181 17.60 3.21 6.29
C SER A 181 16.33 4.04 6.07
N ARG A 182 16.13 5.00 6.98
CA ARG A 182 15.09 6.03 6.87
C ARG A 182 15.68 7.44 6.89
N ALA A 183 16.96 7.62 6.56
CA ALA A 183 17.66 8.90 6.70
C ALA A 183 16.94 10.11 6.05
N THR A 184 16.24 9.90 4.94
CA THR A 184 15.45 10.90 4.18
C THR A 184 13.98 11.00 4.59
N ALA A 185 13.51 10.11 5.45
CA ALA A 185 12.12 10.13 5.89
C ALA A 185 11.84 11.34 6.78
N ILE A 186 10.56 11.71 6.88
CA ILE A 186 10.12 12.82 7.74
C ILE A 186 10.12 12.42 9.22
N GLU A 187 9.89 11.13 9.51
CA GLU A 187 9.76 10.60 10.86
C GLU A 187 10.31 9.16 10.96
N ARG A 188 10.58 8.75 12.21
CA ARG A 188 11.16 7.45 12.59
C ARG A 188 12.53 7.23 11.95
N ARG A 189 13.31 8.30 11.85
CA ARG A 189 14.72 8.21 11.49
C ARG A 189 15.49 7.64 12.67
N VAL A 190 16.62 7.01 12.41
CA VAL A 190 17.55 6.58 13.46
C VAL A 190 18.57 7.70 13.68
N VAL A 191 18.55 8.34 14.85
CA VAL A 191 19.40 9.51 15.11
C VAL A 191 20.88 9.14 15.26
N ASN A 192 21.15 7.91 15.69
CA ASN A 192 22.48 7.31 15.82
C ASN A 192 22.75 6.26 14.71
N GLU A 193 22.29 6.53 13.49
CA GLU A 193 22.36 5.58 12.37
C GLU A 193 23.79 5.15 12.03
N ALA A 194 24.78 6.04 12.19
CA ALA A 194 26.18 5.71 11.98
C ALA A 194 26.65 4.56 12.90
N ASP A 195 26.29 4.60 14.18
CA ASP A 195 26.65 3.57 15.16
C ASP A 195 25.93 2.25 14.87
N VAL A 196 24.67 2.34 14.40
CA VAL A 196 23.87 1.17 13.99
C VAL A 196 24.48 0.50 12.77
N VAL A 197 24.83 1.27 11.73
CA VAL A 197 25.45 0.73 10.51
C VAL A 197 26.83 0.15 10.81
N GLU A 198 27.63 0.81 11.65
CA GLU A 198 28.93 0.27 12.10
C GLU A 198 28.74 -1.09 12.77
N THR A 199 27.81 -1.18 13.73
CA THR A 199 27.49 -2.44 14.44
C THR A 199 27.01 -3.52 13.47
N LEU A 200 26.03 -3.21 12.61
CA LEU A 200 25.45 -4.18 11.68
C LEU A 200 26.45 -4.65 10.61
N SER A 201 27.42 -3.80 10.22
CA SER A 201 28.44 -4.17 9.25
C SER A 201 29.33 -5.34 9.71
N GLU A 202 29.50 -5.50 11.03
CA GLU A 202 30.22 -6.65 11.62
C GLU A 202 29.51 -7.99 11.36
N TYR A 203 28.20 -7.94 11.09
CA TYR A 203 27.32 -9.08 10.78
C TYR A 203 26.98 -9.16 9.28
N GLY A 204 27.74 -8.45 8.42
CA GLY A 204 27.60 -8.51 6.97
C GLY A 204 26.38 -7.76 6.41
N PHE A 205 25.78 -6.86 7.18
CA PHE A 205 24.67 -6.05 6.70
C PHE A 205 25.14 -4.95 5.74
N GLU A 206 24.33 -4.71 4.72
CA GLU A 206 24.41 -3.55 3.84
C GLU A 206 23.23 -2.60 4.12
N SER A 207 23.47 -1.30 4.02
CA SER A 207 22.47 -0.26 4.30
C SER A 207 21.82 0.22 3.01
N TYR A 208 20.50 0.22 2.96
CA TYR A 208 19.70 0.54 1.79
C TYR A 208 18.69 1.65 2.05
N ARG A 209 18.51 2.50 1.04
CA ARG A 209 17.45 3.50 1.00
C ARG A 209 16.52 3.15 -0.15
N LEU A 210 15.39 2.54 0.20
CA LEU A 210 14.49 1.94 -0.78
C LEU A 210 13.95 2.92 -1.82
N GLU A 211 13.94 4.23 -1.53
CA GLU A 211 13.57 5.26 -2.50
C GLU A 211 14.60 5.51 -3.60
N GLU A 212 15.82 5.00 -3.44
CA GLU A 212 16.90 5.09 -4.44
C GLU A 212 16.84 3.91 -5.44
N HIS A 213 15.96 2.94 -5.18
CA HIS A 213 15.78 1.73 -5.96
C HIS A 213 14.42 1.72 -6.68
N THR A 214 14.35 0.96 -7.76
CA THR A 214 13.11 0.61 -8.43
C THR A 214 12.32 -0.43 -7.61
N VAL A 215 11.02 -0.56 -7.89
CA VAL A 215 10.17 -1.58 -7.26
C VAL A 215 10.72 -2.99 -7.52
N ALA A 216 11.22 -3.26 -8.73
CA ALA A 216 11.77 -4.57 -9.07
C ALA A 216 13.06 -4.88 -8.29
N GLU A 217 13.91 -3.89 -8.06
CA GLU A 217 15.10 -4.03 -7.23
C GLU A 217 14.75 -4.27 -5.76
N ASN A 218 13.80 -3.51 -5.20
CA ASN A 218 13.33 -3.73 -3.83
C ASN A 218 12.69 -5.09 -3.63
N VAL A 219 11.83 -5.54 -4.56
CA VAL A 219 11.27 -6.90 -4.55
C VAL A 219 12.37 -7.95 -4.45
N MET A 220 13.42 -7.80 -5.25
CA MET A 220 14.50 -8.78 -5.31
C MET A 220 15.42 -8.71 -4.10
N LEU A 221 15.69 -7.51 -3.59
CA LEU A 221 16.40 -7.28 -2.33
C LEU A 221 15.70 -8.00 -1.18
N PHE A 222 14.38 -7.85 -1.02
CA PHE A 222 13.62 -8.51 0.04
C PHE A 222 13.48 -10.02 -0.17
N ASN A 223 13.37 -10.48 -1.42
CA ASN A 223 13.28 -11.89 -1.73
C ASN A 223 14.57 -12.66 -1.42
N GLU A 224 15.73 -12.01 -1.54
CA GLU A 224 17.05 -12.62 -1.32
C GLU A 224 17.61 -12.35 0.09
N ALA A 225 16.92 -11.52 0.88
CA ALA A 225 17.34 -11.20 2.22
C ALA A 225 17.21 -12.39 3.18
N GLU A 226 18.25 -12.64 3.98
CA GLU A 226 18.26 -13.58 5.10
C GLU A 226 17.80 -12.88 6.38
N VAL A 227 18.26 -11.65 6.62
CA VAL A 227 17.86 -10.83 7.76
C VAL A 227 17.61 -9.39 7.33
N ILE A 228 16.47 -8.84 7.74
CA ILE A 228 16.06 -7.46 7.45
C ILE A 228 15.92 -6.70 8.76
N VAL A 229 16.73 -5.67 8.97
CA VAL A 229 16.60 -4.74 10.09
C VAL A 229 16.09 -3.42 9.55
N GLY A 230 15.06 -2.83 10.16
CA GLY A 230 14.57 -1.54 9.68
C GLY A 230 13.60 -0.86 10.64
N PRO A 231 13.55 0.48 10.67
CA PRO A 231 12.57 1.16 11.49
C PRO A 231 11.17 1.12 10.88
N HIS A 232 10.16 1.09 11.75
CA HIS A 232 8.76 0.97 11.37
C HIS A 232 8.35 1.97 10.28
N GLY A 233 7.93 1.48 9.12
CA GLY A 233 7.56 2.32 7.99
C GLY A 233 7.19 1.54 6.75
N ALA A 234 6.59 2.22 5.77
CA ALA A 234 5.96 1.59 4.62
C ALA A 234 6.90 0.70 3.78
N GLY A 235 8.22 0.93 3.83
CA GLY A 235 9.20 0.08 3.15
C GLY A 235 9.21 -1.37 3.64
N LEU A 236 8.81 -1.63 4.89
CA LEU A 236 8.67 -3.00 5.41
C LEU A 236 7.46 -3.74 4.82
N ALA A 237 6.62 -3.10 3.99
CA ALA A 237 5.56 -3.80 3.27
C ALA A 237 6.12 -4.85 2.29
N ASP A 238 7.36 -4.66 1.83
CA ASP A 238 8.04 -5.60 0.93
C ASP A 238 8.42 -6.94 1.59
N ILE A 239 8.18 -7.11 2.91
CA ILE A 239 8.23 -8.42 3.59
C ILE A 239 7.35 -9.47 2.88
N VAL A 240 6.32 -9.02 2.15
CA VAL A 240 5.48 -9.88 1.30
C VAL A 240 6.27 -10.65 0.23
N PHE A 241 7.47 -10.20 -0.12
CA PHE A 241 8.34 -10.80 -1.13
C PHE A 241 9.42 -11.71 -0.53
N CYS A 242 9.62 -11.71 0.79
CA CYS A 242 10.60 -12.57 1.45
C CYS A 242 10.29 -14.07 1.23
N ASP A 243 11.36 -14.87 1.22
CA ASP A 243 11.28 -16.33 1.18
C ASP A 243 11.49 -16.92 2.58
N GLU A 244 12.74 -17.09 3.00
CA GLU A 244 13.14 -17.54 4.34
C GLU A 244 13.97 -16.43 5.01
N ALA A 245 13.29 -15.40 5.50
CA ALA A 245 13.91 -14.23 6.11
C ALA A 245 13.54 -14.09 7.59
N THR A 246 14.42 -13.41 8.34
CA THR A 246 14.13 -12.88 9.67
C THR A 246 13.99 -11.37 9.60
N VAL A 247 12.91 -10.81 10.13
CA VAL A 247 12.67 -9.37 10.19
C VAL A 247 12.84 -8.88 11.61
N ILE A 248 13.67 -7.85 11.80
CA ILE A 248 13.86 -7.13 13.07
C ILE A 248 13.37 -5.70 12.88
N GLU A 249 12.19 -5.41 13.41
CA GLU A 249 11.58 -4.09 13.29
C GLU A 249 11.94 -3.18 14.47
N LEU A 250 12.40 -1.97 14.15
CA LEU A 250 12.77 -0.95 15.14
C LEU A 250 11.58 -0.02 15.44
N PHE A 251 11.16 0.03 16.70
CA PHE A 251 10.03 0.84 17.16
C PHE A 251 10.43 1.96 18.11
N GLY A 252 9.69 3.06 18.07
CA GLY A 252 9.69 4.05 19.15
C GLY A 252 8.65 3.73 20.22
N SER A 253 8.15 4.76 20.88
CA SER A 253 7.15 4.64 21.97
C SER A 253 5.76 4.12 21.57
N LYS A 254 5.49 3.97 20.28
CA LYS A 254 4.22 3.47 19.75
C LYS A 254 4.48 2.26 18.89
N ILE A 255 4.28 1.08 19.47
CA ILE A 255 4.26 -0.17 18.74
C ILE A 255 2.94 -0.27 17.99
N LYS A 256 3.03 -0.55 16.70
CA LYS A 256 1.91 -1.01 15.88
C LYS A 256 2.35 -2.36 15.35
N ASP A 257 1.43 -3.30 15.26
CA ASP A 257 1.68 -4.69 14.91
C ASP A 257 1.33 -5.09 13.45
N PRO A 258 1.20 -4.19 12.43
CA PRO A 258 0.80 -4.64 11.10
C PRO A 258 1.85 -5.56 10.46
N TYR A 259 3.15 -5.33 10.70
CA TYR A 259 4.21 -6.15 10.13
C TYR A 259 4.43 -7.45 10.91
N GLU A 260 4.20 -7.47 12.22
CA GLU A 260 4.15 -8.71 13.01
C GLU A 260 3.03 -9.63 12.48
N GLN A 261 1.81 -9.10 12.33
CA GLN A 261 0.68 -9.87 11.79
C GLN A 261 0.91 -10.32 10.34
N LEU A 262 1.54 -9.46 9.53
CA LEU A 262 1.89 -9.79 8.14
C LEU A 262 2.95 -10.90 8.10
N ALA A 263 4.01 -10.80 8.90
CA ALA A 263 5.06 -11.81 8.99
C ALA A 263 4.49 -13.15 9.47
N GLU A 264 3.66 -13.17 10.52
CA GLU A 264 2.94 -14.37 10.98
C GLU A 264 2.08 -14.97 9.86
N THR A 265 1.36 -14.12 9.10
CA THR A 265 0.53 -14.54 7.97
C THR A 265 1.35 -15.18 6.86
N LEU A 266 2.58 -14.73 6.64
CA LEU A 266 3.46 -15.21 5.58
C LEU A 266 4.37 -16.37 6.04
N GLY A 267 4.51 -16.58 7.35
CA GLY A 267 5.45 -17.53 7.93
C GLY A 267 6.89 -17.00 7.97
N VAL A 268 7.08 -15.68 7.97
CA VAL A 268 8.38 -15.00 8.08
C VAL A 268 8.71 -14.82 9.57
N GLU A 269 9.95 -15.11 9.96
CA GLU A 269 10.38 -14.91 11.35
C GLU A 269 10.41 -13.41 11.68
N TYR A 270 9.91 -13.03 12.85
CA TYR A 270 9.75 -11.62 13.22
C TYR A 270 10.16 -11.37 14.66
N HIS A 271 10.93 -10.30 14.84
CA HIS A 271 11.32 -9.73 16.11
C HIS A 271 11.09 -8.22 16.09
N SER A 272 10.85 -7.64 17.27
CA SER A 272 10.78 -6.19 17.45
C SER A 272 11.83 -5.73 18.44
N LEU A 273 12.50 -4.62 18.14
CA LEU A 273 13.39 -3.94 19.08
C LEU A 273 12.78 -2.59 19.48
N GLU A 274 12.48 -2.44 20.77
CA GLU A 274 12.08 -1.16 21.35
C GLU A 274 13.29 -0.22 21.43
N CYS A 275 13.20 0.91 20.75
CA CYS A 275 14.22 1.96 20.72
C CYS A 275 13.80 3.15 21.57
N THR A 276 14.78 3.93 22.02
CA THR A 276 14.50 5.11 22.81
C THR A 276 13.93 6.21 21.89
N PRO A 277 12.73 6.76 22.17
CA PRO A 277 12.15 7.80 21.33
C PRO A 277 12.91 9.12 21.47
N ARG A 278 13.14 9.78 20.33
CA ARG A 278 13.70 11.13 20.20
C ARG A 278 12.75 11.97 19.36
N SER A 279 11.75 12.59 20.01
CA SER A 279 10.62 13.23 19.33
C SER A 279 9.86 12.21 18.46
N THR A 280 9.90 12.35 17.14
CA THR A 280 9.33 11.41 16.15
C THR A 280 10.34 10.39 15.64
N ASP A 281 11.61 10.51 16.04
CA ASP A 281 12.73 9.68 15.62
C ASP A 281 13.14 8.70 16.73
N LEU A 282 14.14 7.86 16.44
CA LEU A 282 14.54 6.70 17.23
C LEU A 282 16.03 6.77 17.56
N GLU A 283 16.40 6.38 18.77
CA GLU A 283 17.76 6.08 19.17
C GLU A 283 17.86 4.60 19.52
N VAL A 284 18.68 3.87 18.78
CA VAL A 284 18.79 2.41 18.85
C VAL A 284 19.87 2.01 19.84
N ASP A 285 19.56 1.03 20.70
CA ASP A 285 20.56 0.37 21.54
C ASP A 285 21.33 -0.66 20.71
N THR A 286 22.56 -0.30 20.31
CA THR A 286 23.39 -1.13 19.42
C THR A 286 23.82 -2.45 20.06
N ALA A 287 23.95 -2.51 21.39
CA ALA A 287 24.30 -3.76 22.08
C ALA A 287 23.14 -4.77 22.00
N ARG A 288 21.92 -4.31 22.25
CA ARG A 288 20.72 -5.16 22.10
C ARG A 288 20.45 -5.54 20.65
N LEU A 289 20.76 -4.64 19.70
CA LEU A 289 20.65 -4.96 18.28
C LEU A 289 21.63 -6.07 17.90
N ALA A 290 22.90 -5.98 18.35
CA ALA A 290 23.92 -7.00 18.11
C ALA A 290 23.50 -8.39 18.66
N GLU A 291 22.86 -8.44 19.84
CA GLU A 291 22.32 -9.69 20.40
C GLU A 291 21.21 -10.34 19.57
N LEU A 292 20.47 -9.56 18.76
CA LEU A 292 19.39 -10.08 17.91
C LEU A 292 19.89 -10.57 16.55
N VAL A 293 21.01 -10.03 16.06
CA VAL A 293 21.56 -10.36 14.73
C VAL A 293 22.73 -11.36 14.78
N GLY A 294 23.32 -11.59 15.95
CA GLY A 294 24.44 -12.52 16.17
C GLY A 294 24.03 -13.91 16.64
#